data_AF-A0A5J4RW60-F1
#
_entry.id   AF-A0A5J4RW60-F1
#
_cell.length_a   1.000
_cell.length_b   1.000
_cell.length_c   1.000
_cell.angle_alpha   90.00
_cell.angle_beta   90.00
_cell.angle_gamma   90.00
#
_symmetry.space_group_name_H-M   'P 1'
#
loop_
_entity.id
_entity.type
_entity.pdbx_description
1 polymer ?
#
loop_
_entity_poly.entity_id
_entity_poly.type
_entity_poly.pdbx_seq_one_letter_code
_entity_poly.pdbx_strand_id
1 'polypeptide(L)'
;MVLKEIEMKIIEKGRLTEFQLREVQRQLTLIKTVSDGYWRFLPDIQSRVKTLDMRIDYCKMKNRNEKNKEERLTESQLREVQRQLALTKGTKVCMTGAEAEMENLKGKVFTVIHGPQIMCGEFVVWLDKYSGAYACEYLVKVEE
;
A
#
# COMPACT_ATOMS: atom_id res chain seq x y z
N MET A 1 29.06 -18.04 17.99
CA MET A 1 28.67 -16.65 18.31
C MET A 1 27.70 -16.11 17.27
N VAL A 2 28.07 -16.10 15.99
CA VAL A 2 27.26 -15.59 14.86
C VAL A 2 25.85 -16.20 14.76
N LEU A 3 25.68 -17.51 14.95
CA LEU A 3 24.35 -18.17 14.90
C LEU A 3 23.36 -17.64 15.95
N LYS A 4 23.83 -17.39 17.18
CA LYS A 4 23.00 -16.82 18.25
C LYS A 4 22.62 -15.37 17.93
N GLU A 5 23.51 -14.59 17.34
CA GLU A 5 23.20 -13.22 16.91
C GLU A 5 22.15 -13.19 15.80
N ILE A 6 22.22 -14.12 14.83
CA ILE A 6 21.22 -14.26 13.78
C ILE A 6 19.86 -14.65 14.38
N GLU A 7 19.84 -15.62 15.29
CA GLU A 7 18.63 -16.04 16.01
C GLU A 7 18.00 -14.87 16.76
N MET A 8 18.79 -14.12 17.53
CA MET A 8 18.32 -12.94 18.27
C MET A 8 17.77 -11.86 17.32
N LYS A 9 18.46 -11.57 16.22
CA LYS A 9 17.98 -10.59 15.21
C LYS A 9 16.65 -10.99 14.59
N ILE A 10 16.41 -12.28 14.36
CA ILE A 10 15.15 -12.80 13.81
C ILE A 10 14.05 -12.82 14.89
N ILE A 11 14.37 -13.20 16.13
CA ILE A 11 13.41 -13.35 17.24
C ILE A 11 12.96 -11.99 17.78
N GLU A 12 13.89 -11.08 18.07
CA GLU A 12 13.58 -9.80 18.74
C GLU A 12 12.83 -8.83 17.83
N LYS A 13 13.12 -8.84 16.51
CA LYS A 13 12.60 -7.80 15.63
C LYS A 13 11.22 -8.11 15.07
N GLY A 14 10.79 -9.37 15.03
CA GLY A 14 9.47 -9.82 14.51
C GLY A 14 9.16 -9.46 13.04
N ARG A 15 9.88 -8.50 12.46
CA ARG A 15 9.83 -7.96 11.11
C ARG A 15 11.25 -7.53 10.76
N LEU A 16 11.78 -8.11 9.69
CA LEU A 16 13.10 -7.74 9.16
C LEU A 16 12.89 -6.94 7.88
N THR A 17 13.63 -5.84 7.75
CA THR A 17 13.73 -5.09 6.49
C THR A 17 14.40 -5.96 5.42
N GLU A 18 14.19 -5.66 4.13
CA GLU A 18 14.84 -6.40 3.04
C GLU A 18 16.38 -6.38 3.14
N PHE A 19 16.95 -5.27 3.61
CA PHE A 19 18.39 -5.13 3.82
C PHE A 19 18.88 -6.09 4.92
N GLN A 20 18.17 -6.14 6.05
CA GLN A 20 18.50 -7.05 7.15
C GLN A 20 18.31 -8.52 6.75
N LEU A 21 17.27 -8.84 5.97
CA LEU A 21 17.06 -10.19 5.43
C LEU A 21 18.21 -10.62 4.52
N ARG A 22 18.67 -9.75 3.62
CA ARG A 22 19.81 -10.03 2.74
C ARG A 22 21.09 -10.29 3.52
N GLU A 23 21.37 -9.48 4.54
CA GLU A 23 22.55 -9.65 5.38
C GLU A 23 22.50 -10.95 6.19
N VAL A 24 21.35 -11.26 6.80
CA VAL A 24 21.14 -12.53 7.51
C VAL A 24 21.30 -13.72 6.57
N GLN A 25 20.72 -13.66 5.37
CA GLN A 25 20.85 -14.72 4.37
C GLN A 25 22.32 -14.93 3.96
N ARG A 26 23.08 -13.86 3.76
CA ARG A 26 24.50 -13.90 3.43
C ARG A 26 25.32 -14.57 4.55
N GLN A 27 25.08 -14.19 5.80
CA GLN A 27 25.75 -14.79 6.96
C GLN A 27 25.40 -16.29 7.09
N LEU A 28 24.14 -16.65 6.84
CA LEU A 28 23.70 -18.05 6.87
C LEU A 28 24.35 -18.88 5.75
N THR A 29 24.49 -18.32 4.54
CA THR A 29 25.20 -18.95 3.42
C THR A 29 26.67 -19.15 3.74
N LEU A 30 27.34 -18.16 4.35
CA LEU A 30 28.74 -18.29 4.78
C LEU A 30 28.92 -19.43 5.80
N ILE A 31 28.01 -19.53 6.77
CA ILE A 31 28.00 -20.64 7.73
C ILE A 31 27.83 -21.98 7.01
N LYS A 32 26.93 -22.04 6.02
CA LYS A 32 26.72 -23.24 5.19
C LYS A 32 27.96 -23.67 4.42
N THR A 33 28.65 -22.73 3.78
CA THR A 33 29.86 -23.02 3.00
C THR A 33 31.06 -23.39 3.87
N VAL A 34 31.22 -22.78 5.05
CA VAL A 34 32.34 -23.08 5.96
C VAL A 34 32.13 -24.41 6.69
N SER A 35 30.86 -24.77 6.92
CA SER A 35 30.50 -26.02 7.60
C SER A 35 30.37 -27.22 6.65
N ASP A 36 30.53 -26.98 5.35
CA ASP A 36 30.39 -28.02 4.32
C ASP A 36 31.51 -29.05 4.49
N GLY A 37 31.14 -30.29 4.81
CA GLY A 37 32.06 -31.36 5.22
C GLY A 37 32.06 -31.71 6.72
N TYR A 38 31.69 -30.78 7.60
CA TYR A 38 31.61 -31.00 9.06
C TYR A 38 30.18 -31.21 9.57
N TRP A 39 29.17 -31.02 8.71
CA TRP A 39 27.76 -31.18 9.05
C TRP A 39 27.40 -32.51 9.71
N ARG A 40 28.08 -33.60 9.34
CA ARG A 40 27.87 -34.94 9.91
C ARG A 40 28.19 -35.03 11.40
N PHE A 41 28.99 -34.11 11.93
CA PHE A 41 29.44 -34.09 13.32
C PHE A 41 28.73 -33.03 14.17
N LEU A 42 27.86 -32.21 13.56
CA LEU A 42 27.19 -31.07 14.22
C LEU A 42 25.67 -31.04 13.91
N PRO A 43 24.91 -32.08 14.28
CA PRO A 43 23.48 -32.19 13.97
C PRO A 43 22.63 -31.09 14.64
N ASP A 44 23.02 -30.61 15.81
CA ASP A 44 22.34 -29.49 16.50
C ASP A 44 22.41 -28.19 15.67
N ILE A 45 23.59 -27.89 15.12
CA ILE A 45 23.78 -26.70 14.26
C ILE A 45 22.99 -26.85 12.97
N GLN A 46 22.96 -28.05 12.39
CA GLN A 46 22.20 -28.32 11.17
C GLN A 46 20.69 -28.13 11.39
N SER A 47 20.16 -28.58 12.54
CA SER A 47 18.76 -28.36 12.93
C SER A 47 18.45 -26.87 13.05
N ARG A 48 19.30 -26.11 13.74
CA ARG A 48 19.13 -24.67 13.95
C ARG A 48 19.18 -23.89 12.64
N VAL A 49 20.10 -24.22 11.74
CA VAL A 49 20.17 -23.60 10.41
C VAL A 49 18.89 -23.85 9.60
N LYS A 50 18.34 -25.07 9.62
CA LYS A 50 17.05 -25.36 8.99
C LYS A 50 15.89 -24.55 9.59
N THR A 51 15.87 -24.40 10.92
CA THR A 51 14.88 -23.55 11.59
C THR A 51 15.00 -22.09 11.16
N LEU A 52 16.22 -21.58 11.00
CA LEU A 52 16.46 -20.22 10.54
C LEU A 52 16.05 -20.02 9.07
N ASP A 53 16.31 -20.99 8.19
CA ASP A 53 15.85 -20.95 6.80
C ASP A 53 14.32 -20.83 6.74
N MET A 54 13.58 -21.68 7.46
CA MET A 54 12.11 -21.61 7.51
C MET A 54 11.61 -20.25 8.02
N ARG A 55 12.27 -19.67 9.02
CA ARG A 55 11.90 -18.35 9.55
C ARG A 55 12.18 -17.23 8.57
N ILE A 56 13.30 -17.28 7.86
CA ILE A 56 13.63 -16.33 6.80
C ILE A 56 12.59 -16.39 5.69
N ASP A 57 12.19 -17.59 5.28
CA ASP A 57 11.16 -17.78 4.24
C ASP A 57 9.80 -17.27 4.69
N TYR A 58 9.42 -17.50 5.95
CA TYR A 58 8.22 -16.91 6.53
C TYR A 58 8.27 -15.37 6.49
N CYS A 59 9.39 -14.75 6.87
CA CYS A 59 9.55 -13.29 6.80
C CYS A 59 9.43 -12.76 5.36
N LYS A 60 10.01 -13.45 4.37
CA LYS A 60 9.87 -13.09 2.95
C LYS A 60 8.42 -13.15 2.48
N MET A 61 7.71 -14.21 2.85
CA MET A 61 6.31 -14.40 2.49
C MET A 61 5.42 -13.32 3.11
N LYS A 62 5.64 -12.99 4.39
CA LYS A 62 4.91 -11.93 5.09
C LYS A 62 5.13 -10.55 4.45
N ASN A 63 6.39 -10.19 4.17
CA ASN A 63 6.73 -8.93 3.51
C ASN A 63 6.09 -8.82 2.12
N ARG A 64 6.03 -9.92 1.34
CA ARG A 64 5.37 -9.97 0.04
C ARG A 64 3.86 -9.74 0.15
N ASN A 65 3.21 -10.36 1.13
CA ASN A 65 1.77 -10.20 1.35
C ASN A 65 1.40 -8.78 1.79
N GLU A 66 2.22 -8.15 2.63
CA GLU A 66 2.03 -6.76 3.06
C GLU A 66 2.21 -5.78 1.88
N LYS A 67 3.27 -5.97 1.07
CA LYS A 67 3.47 -5.19 -0.16
C LYS A 67 2.32 -5.35 -1.15
N ASN A 68 1.84 -6.57 -1.34
CA ASN A 68 0.66 -6.84 -2.19
C ASN A 68 -0.63 -6.24 -1.63
N LYS A 69 -0.73 -6.01 -0.31
CA LYS A 69 -1.88 -5.36 0.32
C LYS A 69 -1.82 -3.83 0.15
N GLU A 70 -0.62 -3.25 0.19
CA GLU A 70 -0.40 -1.82 -0.04
C GLU A 70 -0.46 -1.45 -1.54
N GLU A 71 -0.09 -2.34 -2.47
CA GLU A 71 -0.07 -2.08 -3.92
C GLU A 71 -1.38 -2.40 -4.65
N ARG A 72 -2.40 -2.98 -4.00
CA ARG A 72 -3.67 -3.30 -4.66
C ARG A 72 -4.71 -2.20 -4.47
N LEU A 73 -4.51 -1.09 -5.19
CA LEU A 73 -5.68 -0.38 -5.72
C LEU A 73 -6.23 -1.25 -6.85
N THR A 74 -7.50 -1.66 -6.76
CA THR A 74 -8.14 -2.39 -7.85
C THR A 74 -8.18 -1.52 -9.11
N GLU A 75 -8.24 -2.12 -10.30
CA GLU A 75 -8.39 -1.36 -11.55
C GLU A 75 -9.59 -0.40 -11.50
N SER A 76 -10.67 -0.79 -10.80
CA SER A 76 -11.84 0.05 -10.56
C SER A 76 -11.53 1.29 -9.72
N GLN A 77 -10.72 1.15 -8.65
CA GLN A 77 -10.31 2.27 -7.81
C GLN A 77 -9.38 3.23 -8.56
N LEU A 78 -8.46 2.70 -9.37
CA LEU A 78 -7.58 3.54 -10.20
C LEU A 78 -8.38 4.34 -11.23
N ARG A 79 -9.35 3.71 -11.90
CA ARG A 79 -10.26 4.40 -12.83
C ARG A 79 -11.06 5.50 -12.13
N GLU A 80 -11.52 5.24 -10.91
CA GLU A 80 -12.28 6.23 -10.13
C GLU A 80 -11.41 7.42 -9.73
N VAL A 81 -10.19 7.19 -9.24
CA VAL A 81 -9.23 8.27 -8.95
C VAL A 81 -8.92 9.08 -10.21
N GLN A 82 -8.70 8.42 -11.36
CA GLN A 82 -8.48 9.11 -12.63
C GLN A 82 -9.69 9.94 -13.07
N ARG A 83 -10.91 9.43 -12.89
CA ARG A 83 -12.16 10.17 -13.16
C ARG A 83 -12.25 11.44 -12.32
N GLN A 84 -11.99 11.33 -11.03
CA GLN A 84 -12.04 12.47 -10.09
C GLN A 84 -10.95 13.50 -10.42
N LEU A 85 -9.73 13.05 -10.75
CA LEU A 85 -8.63 13.91 -11.18
C LEU A 85 -8.90 14.64 -12.50
N ALA A 86 -9.77 14.09 -13.37
CA ALA A 86 -10.17 14.71 -14.62
C ALA A 86 -11.15 15.88 -14.44
N LEU A 87 -11.68 16.14 -13.23
CA LEU A 87 -12.58 17.26 -12.94
C LEU A 87 -11.80 18.59 -12.81
N THR A 88 -11.08 18.98 -13.86
CA THR A 88 -10.28 20.21 -13.88
C THR A 88 -11.14 21.46 -13.94
N LYS A 89 -10.56 22.62 -13.60
CA LYS A 89 -11.20 23.93 -13.75
C LYS A 89 -11.81 24.09 -15.15
N GLY A 90 -13.04 24.58 -15.20
CA GLY A 90 -13.84 24.75 -16.42
C GLY A 90 -14.70 23.53 -16.79
N THR A 91 -14.48 22.37 -16.17
CA THR A 91 -15.31 21.19 -16.41
C THR A 91 -16.74 21.44 -15.95
N LYS A 92 -17.71 21.10 -16.80
CA LYS A 92 -19.13 21.11 -16.44
C LYS A 92 -19.50 19.80 -15.78
N VAL A 93 -20.14 19.88 -14.62
CA VAL A 93 -20.52 18.73 -13.81
C VAL A 93 -21.95 18.86 -13.33
N CYS A 94 -22.62 17.72 -13.18
CA CYS A 94 -23.96 17.62 -12.63
C CYS A 94 -23.89 16.91 -11.27
N MET A 95 -24.61 17.45 -10.28
CA MET A 95 -24.73 16.82 -8.97
C MET A 95 -25.71 15.65 -9.03
N THR A 96 -25.25 14.46 -8.64
CA THR A 96 -26.10 13.25 -8.58
C THR A 96 -26.79 13.06 -7.23
N GLY A 97 -26.41 13.85 -6.21
CA GLY A 97 -27.02 13.91 -4.89
C GLY A 97 -26.22 13.15 -3.84
N ALA A 98 -25.97 13.81 -2.70
CA ALA A 98 -25.26 13.24 -1.56
C ALA A 98 -26.08 13.32 -0.25
N GLU A 99 -26.97 14.31 -0.11
CA GLU A 99 -27.66 14.59 1.16
C GLU A 99 -29.07 15.17 0.93
N ALA A 100 -29.98 14.95 1.87
CA ALA A 100 -31.38 15.39 1.80
C ALA A 100 -31.54 16.93 1.65
N GLU A 101 -30.60 17.72 2.18
CA GLU A 101 -30.58 19.18 1.99
C GLU A 101 -30.21 19.60 0.56
N MET A 102 -29.61 18.69 -0.23
CA MET A 102 -29.13 18.97 -1.58
C MET A 102 -30.01 18.39 -2.69
N GLU A 103 -31.16 17.81 -2.38
CA GLU A 103 -32.14 17.39 -3.39
C GLU A 103 -32.54 18.57 -4.32
N ASN A 104 -32.57 19.78 -3.78
CA ASN A 104 -32.85 21.02 -4.52
C ASN A 104 -31.75 21.41 -5.55
N LEU A 105 -30.58 20.78 -5.49
CA LEU A 105 -29.44 21.00 -6.37
C LEU A 105 -29.16 19.82 -7.30
N LYS A 106 -29.82 18.68 -7.08
CA LYS A 106 -29.70 17.49 -7.92
C LYS A 106 -30.12 17.81 -9.36
N GLY A 107 -29.35 17.34 -10.33
CA GLY A 107 -29.63 17.57 -11.75
C GLY A 107 -29.19 18.94 -12.28
N LYS A 108 -28.72 19.86 -11.42
CA LYS A 108 -28.19 21.15 -11.86
C LYS A 108 -26.76 21.00 -12.35
N VAL A 109 -26.44 21.74 -13.41
CA VAL A 109 -25.10 21.80 -13.99
C VAL A 109 -24.33 22.95 -13.37
N PHE A 110 -23.14 22.64 -12.88
CA PHE A 110 -22.18 23.57 -12.29
C PHE A 110 -20.87 23.55 -13.07
N THR A 111 -20.10 24.63 -12.96
CA THR A 111 -18.75 24.71 -13.55
C THR A 111 -17.72 24.61 -12.44
N VAL A 112 -16.72 23.76 -12.61
CA VAL A 112 -15.61 23.64 -11.65
C VAL A 112 -14.75 24.91 -11.69
N ILE A 113 -14.60 25.59 -10.56
CA ILE A 113 -13.75 26.80 -10.43
C ILE A 113 -12.35 26.48 -9.91
N HIS A 114 -12.20 25.44 -9.10
CA HIS A 114 -10.93 24.89 -8.65
C HIS A 114 -10.93 23.38 -8.81
N GLY A 115 -9.83 22.86 -9.36
CA GLY A 115 -9.66 21.43 -9.58
C GLY A 115 -9.62 20.61 -8.29
N PRO A 116 -9.52 19.28 -8.42
CA PRO A 116 -9.69 18.35 -7.31
C PRO A 116 -8.58 18.51 -6.28
N GLN A 117 -8.98 18.61 -5.01
CA GLN A 117 -8.10 18.69 -3.85
C GLN A 117 -8.51 17.64 -2.83
N ILE A 118 -7.55 17.16 -2.02
CA ILE A 118 -7.85 16.21 -0.95
C ILE A 118 -8.21 16.99 0.31
N MET A 119 -9.43 16.80 0.82
CA MET A 119 -9.87 17.32 2.11
C MET A 119 -10.48 16.17 2.92
N CYS A 120 -10.04 16.02 4.18
CA CYS A 120 -10.51 14.96 5.09
C CYS A 120 -10.41 13.53 4.53
N GLY A 121 -9.52 13.28 3.57
CA GLY A 121 -9.33 11.97 2.93
C GLY A 121 -10.14 11.75 1.65
N GLU A 122 -10.94 12.74 1.22
CA GLU A 122 -11.78 12.66 0.02
C GLU A 122 -11.37 13.71 -1.01
N PHE A 123 -11.58 13.40 -2.30
CA PHE A 123 -11.40 14.38 -3.38
C PHE A 123 -12.60 15.30 -3.48
N VAL A 124 -12.34 16.61 -3.37
CA VAL A 124 -13.36 17.66 -3.44
C VAL A 124 -12.99 18.69 -4.51
N VAL A 125 -14.01 19.28 -5.12
CA VAL A 125 -13.88 20.40 -6.07
C VAL A 125 -14.73 21.58 -5.61
N TRP A 126 -14.35 22.77 -6.06
CA TRP A 126 -15.14 23.98 -5.85
C TRP A 126 -15.95 24.28 -7.10
N LEU A 127 -17.22 24.61 -6.92
CA LEU A 127 -18.18 24.80 -7.99
C LEU A 127 -18.65 26.25 -8.05
N ASP A 128 -18.84 26.77 -9.26
CA ASP A 128 -19.40 28.10 -9.48
C ASP A 128 -20.82 28.17 -8.90
N LYS A 129 -21.15 29.25 -8.19
CA LYS A 129 -22.45 29.47 -7.52
C LYS A 129 -22.82 28.47 -6.42
N TYR A 130 -21.87 27.65 -5.97
CA TYR A 130 -22.02 26.80 -4.79
C TYR A 130 -21.04 27.25 -3.71
N SER A 131 -21.55 27.52 -2.52
CA SER A 131 -20.72 27.97 -1.39
C SER A 131 -20.16 26.76 -0.64
N GLY A 132 -19.05 26.20 -1.14
CA GLY A 132 -18.36 25.11 -0.47
C GLY A 132 -17.56 24.22 -1.41
N ALA A 133 -16.80 23.30 -0.81
CA ALA A 133 -16.18 22.19 -1.52
C ALA A 133 -17.19 21.04 -1.61
N TYR A 134 -17.25 20.37 -2.76
CA TYR A 134 -18.19 19.26 -3.00
C TYR A 134 -17.43 18.00 -3.41
N ALA A 135 -17.86 16.85 -2.91
CA ALA A 135 -17.17 15.58 -3.15
C ALA A 135 -17.28 15.18 -4.62
N CYS A 136 -16.14 14.80 -5.23
CA CYS A 136 -16.06 14.39 -6.63
C CYS A 136 -16.84 13.12 -6.92
N GLU A 137 -17.04 12.27 -5.91
CA GLU A 137 -17.80 11.03 -6.01
C GLU A 137 -19.22 11.28 -6.51
N TYR A 138 -19.86 12.36 -6.02
CA TYR A 138 -21.24 12.73 -6.33
C TYR A 138 -21.40 13.67 -7.52
N LEU A 139 -20.37 13.75 -8.37
CA LEU A 139 -20.35 14.57 -9.57
C LEU A 139 -20.23 13.71 -10.82
N VAL A 140 -21.00 14.07 -11.84
CA VAL A 140 -20.92 13.47 -13.17
C VAL A 140 -20.57 14.55 -14.17
N LYS A 141 -19.52 14.32 -14.96
CA LYS A 141 -19.14 15.23 -16.04
C LYS A 141 -20.26 15.28 -17.08
N VAL A 142 -20.63 16.50 -17.48
CA VAL A 142 -21.56 16.74 -18.58
C VAL A 142 -20.71 17.08 -19.80
N GLU A 143 -20.76 16.23 -20.82
CA GLU A 143 -20.18 16.53 -22.12
C GLU A 143 -21.16 17.42 -22.88
N GLU A 144 -20.66 18.52 -23.47
CA GLU A 144 -21.43 19.37 -24.39
C GLU A 144 -21.54 18.74 -25.77
#